data_AF-A0A524FZL4-F1
#
_entry.id   AF-A0A524FZL4-F1
#
_cell.length_a   1.000
_cell.length_b   1.000
_cell.length_c   1.000
_cell.angle_alpha   90.00
_cell.angle_beta   90.00
_cell.angle_gamma   90.00
#
_symmetry.space_group_name_H-M   'P 1'
#
loop_
_entity.id
_entity.type
_entity.pdbx_description
1 polymer ?
#
loop_
_entity_poly.entity_id
_entity_poly.type
_entity_poly.pdbx_seq_one_letter_code
_entity_poly.pdbx_strand_id
1 'polypeptide(L)'
;MSGSIPHIMTQPQLRLLSRPSLSEDHTPLHVDIDSARLWDLIFDEKVHLVLRRPALAELARRQDAKLMDYCEDLLKSNDYEEWLTALTTLSAIGTNAAVDRLILVYAHSLNEDRRIVLSHVAKILTAEHIKPFSIMVREIACPGEIDITGWTRVAISTLQDACKRFGVKTIIDGRLPDSVENEIETHDTDDLTTALDM
;
A
#
# COMPACT_ATOMS: atom_id res chain seq x y z
N MET A 1 -38.59 37.79 14.99
CA MET A 1 -37.68 37.31 13.94
C MET A 1 -36.70 36.34 14.58
N SER A 2 -37.05 35.05 14.67
CA SER A 2 -36.11 34.03 15.17
C SER A 2 -35.23 33.59 14.02
N GLY A 3 -33.96 34.03 14.05
CA GLY A 3 -32.93 33.50 13.17
C GLY A 3 -32.59 32.08 13.61
N SER A 4 -33.04 31.09 12.84
CA SER A 4 -32.54 29.73 12.94
C SER A 4 -31.07 29.72 12.53
N ILE A 5 -30.17 29.47 13.48
CA ILE A 5 -28.76 29.19 13.21
C ILE A 5 -28.73 27.91 12.36
N PRO A 6 -28.14 27.92 11.14
CA PRO A 6 -27.97 26.69 10.39
C PRO A 6 -27.01 25.80 11.18
N HIS A 7 -27.53 24.67 11.69
CA HIS A 7 -26.68 23.58 12.11
C HIS A 7 -25.91 23.12 10.86
N ILE A 8 -24.64 23.52 10.77
CA ILE A 8 -23.69 22.90 9.85
C ILE A 8 -23.53 21.47 10.37
N MET A 9 -24.38 20.57 9.86
CA MET A 9 -24.20 19.13 10.07
C MET A 9 -22.92 18.77 9.35
N THR A 10 -21.83 18.68 10.11
CA THR A 10 -20.56 18.16 9.63
C THR A 10 -20.80 16.72 9.22
N GLN A 11 -20.88 16.49 7.90
CA GLN A 11 -21.03 15.14 7.35
C GLN A 11 -19.91 14.24 7.91
N PRO A 12 -20.19 12.98 8.30
CA PRO A 12 -19.17 12.03 8.75
C PRO A 12 -18.01 11.93 7.75
N GLN A 13 -16.76 12.02 8.22
CA GLN A 13 -15.57 12.07 7.37
C GLN A 13 -14.53 11.00 7.74
N LEU A 14 -13.95 10.37 6.72
CA LEU A 14 -12.75 9.53 6.85
C LEU A 14 -11.58 10.26 6.19
N ARG A 15 -10.55 10.58 6.97
CA ARG A 15 -9.30 11.18 6.48
C ARG A 15 -8.35 10.07 6.02
N LEU A 16 -7.94 10.14 4.76
CA LEU A 16 -6.98 9.23 4.14
C LEU A 16 -5.62 9.92 4.16
N LEU A 17 -4.75 9.50 5.09
CA LEU A 17 -3.43 10.09 5.28
C LEU A 17 -2.43 9.41 4.34
N SER A 18 -1.75 10.17 3.49
CA SER A 18 -0.68 9.66 2.63
C SER A 18 0.62 10.37 2.96
N ARG A 19 1.58 9.64 3.53
CA ARG A 19 2.90 10.19 3.85
C ARG A 19 3.84 9.96 2.65
N PRO A 20 4.80 10.85 2.41
CA PRO A 20 5.85 10.58 1.44
C PRO A 20 6.55 9.29 1.85
N SER A 21 6.45 8.26 1.02
CA SER A 21 7.26 7.06 1.17
C SER A 21 8.71 7.50 1.05
N LEU A 22 9.49 7.32 2.12
CA LEU A 22 10.94 7.24 1.97
C LEU A 22 11.14 6.09 0.99
N SER A 23 11.53 6.39 -0.25
CA SER A 23 11.98 5.35 -1.17
C SER A 23 13.07 4.62 -0.40
N GLU A 24 12.80 3.38 0.00
CA GLU A 24 13.88 2.49 0.36
C GLU A 24 14.57 2.21 -0.97
N ASP A 25 15.41 3.14 -1.43
CA ASP A 25 16.39 2.91 -2.47
C ASP A 25 17.41 1.94 -1.85
N HIS A 26 17.00 0.69 -1.69
CA HIS A 26 17.93 -0.37 -1.37
C HIS A 26 18.78 -0.53 -2.61
N THR A 27 20.03 -0.07 -2.52
CA THR A 27 21.09 -0.43 -3.46
C THR A 27 20.96 -1.94 -3.70
N PRO A 28 20.65 -2.39 -4.93
CA PRO A 28 20.54 -3.81 -5.22
C PRO A 28 21.78 -4.49 -4.68
N LEU A 29 21.58 -5.46 -3.79
CA LEU A 29 22.69 -6.28 -3.31
C LEU A 29 23.40 -6.82 -4.56
N HIS A 30 24.73 -6.66 -4.62
CA HIS A 30 25.57 -7.02 -5.75
C HIS A 30 25.05 -8.28 -6.45
N VAL A 31 24.92 -8.21 -7.78
CA VAL A 31 24.34 -9.24 -8.68
C VAL A 31 24.96 -10.65 -8.48
N ASP A 32 26.11 -10.72 -7.78
CA ASP A 32 26.85 -11.95 -7.50
C ASP A 32 26.42 -12.70 -6.22
N ILE A 33 25.44 -12.21 -5.45
CA ILE A 33 24.92 -12.97 -4.31
C ILE A 33 23.91 -14.01 -4.82
N ASP A 34 24.29 -15.29 -4.78
CA ASP A 34 23.42 -16.44 -5.01
C ASP A 34 22.27 -16.48 -3.98
N SER A 35 21.05 -16.84 -4.42
CA SER A 35 19.88 -17.04 -3.56
C SER A 35 20.18 -17.97 -2.39
N ALA A 36 21.05 -18.96 -2.56
CA ALA A 36 21.49 -19.84 -1.46
C ALA A 36 22.06 -19.05 -0.27
N ARG A 37 22.90 -18.04 -0.52
CA ARG A 37 23.51 -17.21 0.53
C ARG A 37 22.50 -16.29 1.21
N LEU A 38 21.48 -15.83 0.47
CA LEU A 38 20.37 -15.07 1.04
C LEU A 38 19.56 -15.94 1.99
N TRP A 39 19.30 -17.20 1.61
CA TRP A 39 18.64 -18.17 2.48
C TRP A 39 19.49 -18.51 3.71
N ASP A 40 20.80 -18.70 3.56
CA ASP A 40 21.70 -18.92 4.72
C ASP A 40 21.60 -17.77 5.73
N LEU A 41 21.55 -16.52 5.27
CA LEU A 41 21.36 -15.35 6.12
C LEU A 41 19.98 -15.32 6.80
N ILE A 42 18.93 -15.74 6.10
CA ILE A 42 17.56 -15.77 6.62
C ILE A 42 17.40 -16.85 7.70
N PHE A 43 18.06 -18.00 7.55
CA PHE A 43 18.00 -19.10 8.51
C PHE A 43 18.99 -18.97 9.67
N ASP A 44 19.90 -17.99 9.63
CA ASP A 44 20.82 -17.75 10.75
C ASP A 44 20.07 -17.15 11.96
N GLU A 45 19.78 -18.01 12.95
CA GLU A 45 19.14 -17.67 14.22
C GLU A 45 19.86 -16.56 15.01
N LYS A 46 21.16 -16.34 14.76
CA LYS A 46 21.94 -15.28 15.42
C LYS A 46 21.69 -13.91 14.80
N VAL A 47 21.14 -13.86 13.59
CA VAL A 47 20.87 -12.63 12.87
C VAL A 47 19.45 -12.15 13.21
N HIS A 48 19.36 -10.94 13.74
CA HIS A 48 18.08 -10.32 14.07
C HIS A 48 17.19 -10.19 12.82
N LEU A 49 15.88 -10.41 12.97
CA LEU A 49 14.89 -10.38 11.86
C LEU A 49 14.98 -9.13 10.99
N VAL A 50 15.23 -7.96 11.58
CA VAL A 50 15.42 -6.69 10.86
C VAL A 50 16.52 -6.78 9.78
N LEU A 51 17.61 -7.50 10.05
CA LEU A 51 18.71 -7.67 9.10
C LEU A 51 18.41 -8.73 8.03
N ARG A 52 17.37 -9.56 8.22
CA ARG A 52 16.89 -10.53 7.23
C ARG A 52 15.95 -9.90 6.22
N ARG A 53 15.27 -8.79 6.56
CA ARG A 53 14.30 -8.11 5.68
C ARG A 53 14.87 -7.72 4.31
N PRO A 54 16.09 -7.17 4.17
CA PRO A 54 16.66 -6.89 2.84
C PRO A 54 16.89 -8.15 2.00
N ALA A 55 17.26 -9.27 2.62
CA ALA A 55 17.44 -10.54 1.91
C ALA A 55 16.10 -11.09 1.43
N LEU A 56 15.05 -11.03 2.27
CA LEU A 56 13.68 -11.41 1.89
C LEU A 56 13.14 -10.53 0.75
N ALA A 57 13.38 -9.23 0.80
CA ALA A 57 12.99 -8.30 -0.26
C ALA A 57 13.71 -8.62 -1.58
N GLU A 58 15.00 -8.90 -1.54
CA GLU A 58 15.76 -9.29 -2.73
C GLU A 58 15.30 -10.63 -3.31
N LEU A 59 15.01 -11.62 -2.47
CA LEU A 59 14.40 -12.89 -2.92
C LEU A 59 13.01 -12.66 -3.53
N ALA A 60 12.21 -11.73 -2.98
CA ALA A 60 10.88 -11.42 -3.49
C ALA A 60 10.96 -10.75 -4.85
N ARG A 61 11.92 -9.83 -5.03
CA ARG A 61 12.26 -9.23 -6.32
C ARG A 61 12.66 -10.29 -7.36
N ARG A 62 13.39 -11.33 -6.92
CA ARG A 62 13.79 -12.48 -7.75
C ARG A 62 12.66 -13.49 -7.99
N GLN A 63 11.51 -13.34 -7.34
CA GLN A 63 10.39 -14.30 -7.36
C GLN A 63 10.86 -15.72 -6.98
N ASP A 64 11.69 -15.83 -5.94
CA ASP A 64 12.19 -17.12 -5.46
C ASP A 64 11.02 -18.01 -5.00
N ALA A 65 10.93 -19.21 -5.58
CA ALA A 65 9.79 -20.11 -5.40
C ALA A 65 9.60 -20.57 -3.93
N LYS A 66 10.65 -20.55 -3.10
CA LYS A 66 10.58 -20.99 -1.70
C LYS A 66 9.98 -19.94 -0.76
N LEU A 67 9.83 -18.69 -1.22
CA LEU A 67 9.37 -17.60 -0.35
C LEU A 67 7.95 -17.76 0.14
N MET A 68 7.04 -18.27 -0.70
CA MET A 68 5.65 -18.50 -0.30
C MET A 68 5.60 -19.50 0.85
N ASP A 69 6.28 -20.64 0.71
CA ASP A 69 6.36 -21.68 1.77
C ASP A 69 7.01 -21.14 3.05
N TYR A 70 8.06 -20.33 2.93
CA TYR A 70 8.67 -19.70 4.10
C TYR A 70 7.71 -18.74 4.82
N CYS A 71 6.95 -17.93 4.06
CA CYS A 71 5.92 -17.07 4.64
C CYS A 71 4.83 -17.88 5.34
N GLU A 72 4.48 -19.06 4.82
CA GLU A 72 3.52 -19.96 5.48
C GLU A 72 3.96 -20.41 6.87
N ASP A 73 5.25 -20.67 7.04
CA ASP A 73 5.79 -21.09 8.33
C ASP A 73 5.86 -19.93 9.31
N LEU A 74 6.28 -18.74 8.84
CA LEU A 74 6.26 -17.53 9.65
C LEU A 74 4.85 -17.13 10.11
N LEU A 75 3.84 -17.27 9.24
CA LEU A 75 2.44 -16.97 9.58
C LEU A 75 1.85 -17.88 10.67
N LYS A 76 2.42 -19.07 10.88
CA LYS A 76 2.01 -20.02 11.93
C LYS A 76 2.78 -19.79 13.24
N SER A 77 3.80 -18.94 13.22
CA SER A 77 4.57 -18.61 14.42
C SER A 77 3.73 -17.83 15.42
N ASN A 78 4.00 -18.03 16.70
CA ASN A 78 3.43 -17.20 17.77
C ASN A 78 4.25 -15.91 17.99
N ASP A 79 5.37 -15.76 17.30
CA ASP A 79 6.18 -14.55 17.33
C ASP A 79 5.57 -13.47 16.42
N TYR A 80 5.24 -12.32 17.00
CA TYR A 80 4.60 -11.22 16.28
C TYR A 80 5.52 -10.59 15.21
N GLU A 81 6.82 -10.53 15.44
CA GLU A 81 7.78 -10.00 14.45
C GLU A 81 7.95 -10.95 13.28
N GLU A 82 7.91 -12.27 13.51
CA GLU A 82 7.87 -13.27 12.45
C GLU A 82 6.59 -13.15 11.61
N TRP A 83 5.43 -13.04 12.26
CA TRP A 83 4.15 -12.82 11.59
C TRP A 83 4.15 -11.55 10.74
N LEU A 84 4.62 -10.43 11.30
CA LEU A 84 4.71 -9.15 10.58
C LEU A 84 5.72 -9.21 9.42
N THR A 85 6.82 -9.95 9.60
CA THR A 85 7.81 -10.20 8.54
C THR A 85 7.19 -10.99 7.39
N ALA A 86 6.32 -11.96 7.67
CA ALA A 86 5.59 -12.70 6.66
C ALA A 86 4.65 -11.79 5.85
N LEU A 87 3.87 -10.93 6.52
CA LEU A 87 2.99 -9.97 5.83
C LEU A 87 3.76 -9.01 4.91
N THR A 88 4.88 -8.49 5.41
CA THR A 88 5.76 -7.59 4.66
C THR A 88 6.35 -8.30 3.45
N THR A 89 6.80 -9.54 3.62
CA THR A 89 7.39 -10.33 2.53
C THR A 89 6.34 -10.71 1.48
N LEU A 90 5.13 -11.10 1.88
CA LEU A 90 4.01 -11.35 0.96
C LEU A 90 3.65 -10.10 0.15
N SER A 91 3.61 -8.93 0.80
CA SER A 91 3.45 -7.66 0.08
C SER A 91 4.61 -7.35 -0.87
N ALA A 92 5.84 -7.74 -0.55
CA ALA A 92 6.97 -7.56 -1.47
C ALA A 92 6.92 -8.53 -2.67
N ILE A 93 6.39 -9.74 -2.49
CA ILE A 93 6.22 -10.72 -3.57
C ILE A 93 5.22 -10.21 -4.62
N GLY A 94 4.10 -9.62 -4.17
CA GLY A 94 3.17 -8.88 -5.03
C GLY A 94 2.44 -9.71 -6.10
N THR A 95 2.39 -11.03 -5.94
CA THR A 95 1.65 -11.92 -6.86
C THR A 95 0.20 -12.11 -6.41
N ASN A 96 -0.68 -12.53 -7.32
CA ASN A 96 -2.07 -12.87 -6.98
C ASN A 96 -2.16 -13.93 -5.86
N ALA A 97 -1.28 -14.93 -5.86
CA ALA A 97 -1.22 -15.93 -4.80
C ALA A 97 -0.86 -15.31 -3.43
N ALA A 98 0.00 -14.30 -3.40
CA ALA A 98 0.30 -13.55 -2.18
C ALA A 98 -0.90 -12.73 -1.70
N VAL A 99 -1.67 -12.12 -2.62
CA VAL A 99 -2.92 -11.41 -2.29
C VAL A 99 -3.95 -12.37 -1.68
N ASP A 100 -4.19 -13.52 -2.33
CA ASP A 100 -5.07 -14.58 -1.83
C ASP A 100 -4.65 -15.01 -0.42
N ARG A 101 -3.35 -15.16 -0.18
CA ARG A 101 -2.86 -15.56 1.13
C ARG A 101 -3.11 -14.49 2.18
N LEU A 102 -2.85 -13.21 1.88
CA LEU A 102 -3.13 -12.11 2.79
C LEU A 102 -4.64 -11.97 3.09
N ILE A 103 -5.51 -12.21 2.11
CA ILE A 103 -6.97 -12.23 2.33
C ILE A 103 -7.35 -13.36 3.31
N LEU A 104 -6.73 -14.53 3.16
CA LEU A 104 -6.96 -15.64 4.10
C LEU A 104 -6.47 -15.29 5.51
N VAL A 105 -5.30 -14.65 5.64
CA VAL A 105 -4.82 -14.18 6.95
C VAL A 105 -5.80 -13.19 7.56
N TYR A 106 -6.30 -12.22 6.79
CA TYR A 106 -7.29 -11.24 7.27
C TYR A 106 -8.55 -11.93 7.82
N ALA A 107 -9.04 -12.98 7.15
CA ALA A 107 -10.21 -13.72 7.59
C ALA A 107 -10.02 -14.43 8.95
N HIS A 108 -8.78 -14.82 9.28
CA HIS A 108 -8.41 -15.45 10.55
C HIS A 108 -7.99 -14.44 11.63
N SER A 109 -7.60 -13.23 11.25
CA SER A 109 -7.22 -12.16 12.16
C SER A 109 -8.42 -11.57 12.91
N LEU A 110 -8.16 -10.96 14.06
CA LEU A 110 -9.14 -10.27 14.90
C LEU A 110 -8.73 -8.80 15.11
N ASN A 111 -9.71 -7.93 15.36
CA ASN A 111 -9.51 -6.56 15.83
C ASN A 111 -8.43 -5.76 15.07
N GLU A 112 -7.33 -5.40 15.74
CA GLU A 112 -6.28 -4.53 15.22
C GLU A 112 -5.45 -5.20 14.12
N ASP A 113 -5.23 -6.52 14.20
CA ASP A 113 -4.49 -7.28 13.21
C ASP A 113 -5.14 -7.20 11.83
N ARG A 114 -6.48 -7.16 11.78
CA ARG A 114 -7.22 -6.99 10.53
C ARG A 114 -6.85 -5.69 9.82
N ARG A 115 -6.63 -4.60 10.55
CA ARG A 115 -6.22 -3.32 9.96
C ARG A 115 -4.81 -3.39 9.37
N ILE A 116 -3.91 -4.10 10.06
CA ILE A 116 -2.54 -4.33 9.58
C ILE A 116 -2.58 -5.14 8.28
N VAL A 117 -3.25 -6.29 8.28
CA VAL A 117 -3.35 -7.16 7.10
C VAL A 117 -4.07 -6.46 5.95
N LEU A 118 -5.14 -5.70 6.22
CA LEU A 118 -5.84 -4.91 5.22
C LEU A 118 -4.90 -3.91 4.51
N SER A 119 -4.02 -3.25 5.26
CA SER A 119 -3.02 -2.34 4.69
C SER A 119 -2.03 -3.08 3.77
N HIS A 120 -1.61 -4.28 4.15
CA HIS A 120 -0.75 -5.14 3.30
C HIS A 120 -1.47 -5.61 2.02
N VAL A 121 -2.75 -5.98 2.10
CA VAL A 121 -3.56 -6.31 0.91
C VAL A 121 -3.68 -5.09 -0.01
N ALA A 122 -3.97 -3.92 0.55
CA ALA A 122 -4.19 -2.69 -0.22
C ALA A 122 -2.96 -2.25 -1.02
N LYS A 123 -1.74 -2.52 -0.52
CA LYS A 123 -0.46 -2.21 -1.18
C LYS A 123 -0.20 -3.02 -2.44
N ILE A 124 -0.80 -4.20 -2.57
CA ILE A 124 -0.61 -5.10 -3.73
C ILE A 124 -1.93 -5.50 -4.41
N LEU A 125 -3.01 -4.77 -4.14
CA LEU A 125 -4.33 -5.12 -4.63
C LEU A 125 -4.39 -5.06 -6.16
N THR A 126 -4.78 -6.17 -6.77
CA THR A 126 -5.07 -6.28 -8.21
C THR A 126 -6.58 -6.23 -8.47
N ALA A 127 -6.96 -5.98 -9.73
CA ALA A 127 -8.36 -5.91 -10.13
C ALA A 127 -9.16 -7.21 -9.83
N GLU A 128 -8.49 -8.36 -9.87
CA GLU A 128 -9.07 -9.67 -9.60
C GLU A 128 -9.59 -9.80 -8.15
N HIS A 129 -9.00 -9.04 -7.22
CA HIS A 129 -9.29 -9.13 -5.79
C HIS A 129 -10.15 -7.95 -5.27
N ILE A 130 -10.70 -7.11 -6.15
CA ILE A 130 -11.55 -5.98 -5.75
C ILE A 130 -12.75 -6.45 -4.92
N LYS A 131 -13.39 -7.56 -5.33
CA LYS A 131 -14.59 -8.06 -4.64
C LYS A 131 -14.30 -8.47 -3.19
N PRO A 132 -13.33 -9.35 -2.88
CA PRO A 132 -12.99 -9.66 -1.50
C PRO A 132 -12.52 -8.41 -0.74
N PHE A 133 -11.67 -7.57 -1.34
CA PHE A 133 -11.22 -6.33 -0.69
C PHE A 133 -12.37 -5.37 -0.34
N SER A 134 -13.39 -5.26 -1.21
CA SER A 134 -14.59 -4.44 -0.97
C SER A 134 -15.43 -4.90 0.23
N ILE A 135 -15.28 -6.16 0.65
CA ILE A 135 -15.92 -6.69 1.86
C ILE A 135 -15.08 -6.29 3.07
N MET A 136 -13.76 -6.47 3.00
CA MET A 136 -12.84 -6.15 4.08
C MET A 136 -12.90 -4.66 4.47
N VAL A 137 -12.93 -3.75 3.49
CA VAL A 137 -12.95 -2.30 3.76
C VAL A 137 -14.24 -1.81 4.43
N ARG A 138 -15.31 -2.61 4.48
CA ARG A 138 -16.56 -2.21 5.16
C ARG A 138 -16.35 -2.01 6.66
N GLU A 139 -15.43 -2.77 7.26
CA GLU A 139 -15.13 -2.67 8.70
C GLU A 139 -14.42 -1.36 9.06
N ILE A 140 -13.81 -0.70 8.08
CA ILE A 140 -13.08 0.57 8.26
C ILE A 140 -13.75 1.77 7.57
N ALA A 141 -14.88 1.55 6.89
CA ALA A 141 -15.63 2.59 6.19
C ALA A 141 -16.49 3.43 7.16
N CYS A 142 -15.86 3.95 8.20
CA CYS A 142 -16.46 4.76 9.26
C CYS A 142 -15.67 6.07 9.46
N PRO A 143 -16.22 7.06 10.18
CA PRO A 143 -15.49 8.31 10.44
C PRO A 143 -14.22 8.07 11.23
N GLY A 144 -13.15 8.81 10.89
CA GLY A 144 -11.85 8.68 11.56
C GLY A 144 -10.69 8.98 10.63
N GLU A 145 -9.56 8.31 10.88
CA GLU A 145 -8.34 8.45 10.10
C GLU A 145 -7.79 7.07 9.71
N ILE A 146 -7.24 6.98 8.51
CA ILE A 146 -6.54 5.79 8.05
C ILE A 146 -5.30 6.19 7.24
N ASP A 147 -4.19 5.53 7.53
CA ASP A 147 -2.97 5.65 6.74
C ASP A 147 -3.09 4.79 5.47
N ILE A 148 -3.05 5.46 4.33
CA ILE A 148 -3.11 4.85 2.99
C ILE A 148 -1.75 4.88 2.28
N THR A 149 -0.66 5.12 3.01
CA THR A 149 0.69 5.18 2.44
C THR A 149 1.03 3.87 1.72
N GLY A 150 1.39 3.99 0.44
CA GLY A 150 1.72 2.86 -0.42
C GLY A 150 0.51 2.04 -0.91
N TRP A 151 -0.73 2.44 -0.59
CA TRP A 151 -1.91 1.76 -1.13
C TRP A 151 -2.00 1.96 -2.64
N THR A 152 -2.44 0.91 -3.35
CA THR A 152 -2.74 1.02 -4.77
C THR A 152 -3.93 1.96 -5.01
N ARG A 153 -3.99 2.56 -6.20
CA ARG A 153 -5.14 3.36 -6.62
C ARG A 153 -6.45 2.57 -6.56
N VAL A 154 -6.41 1.30 -6.93
CA VAL A 154 -7.56 0.38 -6.89
C VAL A 154 -8.08 0.22 -5.47
N ALA A 155 -7.19 0.07 -4.48
CA ALA A 155 -7.58 -0.03 -3.08
C ALA A 155 -8.21 1.28 -2.57
N ILE A 156 -7.60 2.43 -2.89
CA ILE A 156 -8.11 3.75 -2.51
C ILE A 156 -9.50 3.97 -3.10
N SER A 157 -9.69 3.75 -4.41
CA SER A 157 -11.00 3.90 -5.05
C SER A 157 -12.05 2.95 -4.46
N THR A 158 -11.67 1.71 -4.15
CA THR A 158 -12.59 0.74 -3.54
C THR A 158 -13.03 1.19 -2.14
N LEU A 159 -12.13 1.74 -1.32
CA LEU A 159 -12.47 2.31 -0.02
C LEU A 159 -13.38 3.54 -0.17
N GLN A 160 -13.07 4.45 -1.09
CA GLN A 160 -13.90 5.63 -1.36
C GLN A 160 -15.33 5.25 -1.77
N ASP A 161 -15.47 4.25 -2.65
CA ASP A 161 -16.78 3.73 -3.06
C ASP A 161 -17.54 3.10 -1.89
N ALA A 162 -16.85 2.37 -1.01
CA ALA A 162 -17.46 1.83 0.20
C ALA A 162 -17.93 2.95 1.13
N CYS A 163 -17.08 3.93 1.44
CA CYS A 163 -17.42 5.09 2.27
C CYS A 163 -18.64 5.86 1.71
N LYS A 164 -18.67 6.11 0.40
CA LYS A 164 -19.79 6.78 -0.27
C LYS A 164 -21.11 6.04 -0.04
N ARG A 165 -21.12 4.71 -0.08
CA ARG A 165 -22.33 3.89 0.18
C ARG A 165 -22.80 3.98 1.64
N PHE A 166 -21.89 4.23 2.57
CA PHE A 166 -22.19 4.46 3.99
C PHE A 166 -22.42 5.93 4.35
N GLY A 167 -22.43 6.84 3.36
CA GLY A 167 -22.61 8.28 3.59
C GLY A 167 -21.40 8.98 4.20
N VAL A 168 -20.25 8.31 4.27
CA VAL A 168 -18.98 8.85 4.79
C VAL A 168 -18.23 9.55 3.67
N LYS A 169 -17.88 10.83 3.88
CA LYS A 169 -17.07 11.61 2.95
C LYS A 169 -15.59 11.28 3.16
N THR A 170 -14.87 10.93 2.10
CA THR A 170 -13.41 10.74 2.17
C THR A 170 -12.68 12.04 1.87
N ILE A 171 -11.64 12.34 2.64
CA ILE A 171 -10.73 13.48 2.42
C ILE A 171 -9.32 12.93 2.34
N ILE A 172 -8.59 13.21 1.27
CA ILE A 172 -7.19 12.81 1.12
C ILE A 172 -6.29 13.92 1.63
N ASP A 173 -5.38 13.56 2.53
CA ASP A 173 -4.39 14.45 3.15
C ASP A 173 -3.00 13.91 2.78
N GLY A 174 -2.41 14.44 1.70
CA GLY A 174 -1.11 14.03 1.17
C GLY A 174 -1.07 13.86 -0.36
N ARG A 175 0.08 13.43 -0.90
CA ARG A 175 0.28 13.16 -2.33
C ARG A 175 -0.17 11.72 -2.65
N LEU A 176 -0.98 11.56 -3.70
CA LEU A 176 -1.33 10.25 -4.23
C LEU A 176 -0.19 9.70 -5.12
N PRO A 177 -0.07 8.37 -5.27
CA PRO A 177 0.82 7.78 -6.26
C PRO A 177 0.39 8.24 -7.68
N ASP A 178 1.28 9.01 -8.31
CA ASP A 178 1.27 9.67 -9.62
C ASP A 178 0.25 10.80 -9.91
N SER A 179 0.31 11.88 -9.12
CA SER A 179 0.14 13.22 -9.70
C SER A 179 1.45 13.61 -10.41
N VAL A 180 1.75 12.99 -11.54
CA VAL A 180 2.61 13.59 -12.56
C VAL A 180 1.72 14.62 -13.25
N GLU A 181 1.85 15.87 -12.82
CA GLU A 181 1.30 16.99 -13.57
C GLU A 181 1.98 16.97 -14.94
N ASN A 182 1.20 16.66 -15.97
CA ASN A 182 1.56 17.02 -17.33
C ASN A 182 1.54 18.56 -17.37
N GLU A 183 2.67 19.20 -17.07
CA GLU A 183 2.96 20.54 -17.58
C GLU A 183 3.11 20.41 -19.09
N ILE A 184 1.98 20.42 -19.79
CA ILE A 184 1.94 20.85 -21.17
C ILE A 184 2.13 22.36 -21.10
N GLU A 185 3.38 22.82 -21.20
CA GLU A 185 3.66 24.19 -21.62
C GLU A 185 3.11 24.35 -23.04
N THR A 186 1.85 24.75 -23.14
CA THR A 186 1.31 25.41 -24.32
C THR A 186 1.98 26.78 -24.41
N HIS A 187 3.16 26.83 -25.02
CA HIS A 187 3.71 28.10 -25.48
C HIS A 187 3.00 28.44 -26.79
N ASP A 188 1.81 29.02 -26.63
CA ASP A 188 1.11 29.65 -27.74
C ASP A 188 1.92 30.84 -28.25
N THR A 189 1.79 30.99 -29.55
CA THR A 189 2.35 31.99 -30.46
C THR A 189 2.24 33.42 -29.95
N ASP A 190 3.30 34.21 -30.12
CA ASP A 190 3.08 35.62 -30.47
C ASP A 190 4.00 36.04 -31.62
N ASP A 191 3.30 36.38 -32.69
CA ASP A 191 3.75 36.84 -33.99
C ASP A 191 4.14 38.32 -33.83
N LEU A 192 5.42 38.65 -33.98
CA LEU A 192 5.86 40.04 -34.14
C LEU A 192 6.74 40.16 -35.38
N THR A 193 6.06 40.24 -36.53
CA THR A 193 6.56 40.94 -37.70
C THR A 193 7.02 42.34 -37.31
N THR A 194 8.32 42.61 -37.45
CA THR A 194 8.80 43.95 -37.78
C THR A 194 9.86 43.82 -38.87
N ALA A 195 9.48 44.28 -40.06
CA ALA A 195 10.36 44.55 -41.17
C ALA A 195 11.34 45.68 -40.82
N LEU A 196 12.58 45.61 -41.30
CA LEU A 196 13.34 46.73 -41.89
C LEU A 196 14.74 46.28 -42.35
N ASP A 197 14.92 46.29 -43.67
CA ASP A 197 16.07 46.70 -44.47
C ASP A 197 17.51 46.43 -43.99
N MET A 198 18.19 45.51 -44.71
CA MET A 198 19.29 45.82 -45.66
C MET A 198 19.77 44.56 -46.39
#